data_AF-A0A9E3MGQ6-F1
#
_entry.id   AF-A0A9E3MGQ6-F1
#
_cell.length_a   1.000
_cell.length_b   1.000
_cell.length_c   1.000
_cell.angle_alpha   90.00
_cell.angle_beta   90.00
_cell.angle_gamma   90.00
#
_symmetry.space_group_name_H-M   'P 1'
#
loop_
_entity.id
_entity.type
_entity.pdbx_description
1 polymer ?
#
loop_
_entity_poly.entity_id
_entity_poly.type
_entity_poly.pdbx_seq_one_letter_code
_entity_poly.pdbx_strand_id
1 'polypeptide(L)'
;TVAREAYFLDFAEKVRAAVQVPLMVTGGFRTAAGMEAALRTGALDVVGLARLLAVDPDAPAALLQGHDSHQRVRPINTGLKAVDRMGIMEVLWYTRQLGRIAKGGDPQPRESGLSAFLKSALISGWGTFRTRRLRARG
;
A
#
# COMPACT_ATOMS: atom_id res chain seq x y z
N THR A 1 7.14 -12.92 7.77
CA THR A 1 5.84 -12.31 8.14
C THR A 1 5.82 -12.02 9.62
N VAL A 2 6.00 -13.03 10.47
CA VAL A 2 6.03 -12.88 11.94
C VAL A 2 7.09 -11.90 12.45
N ALA A 3 8.36 -12.05 12.04
CA ALA A 3 9.44 -11.18 12.54
C ALA A 3 9.23 -9.68 12.28
N ARG A 4 8.49 -9.32 11.21
CA ARG A 4 8.21 -7.93 10.91
C ARG A 4 7.03 -7.39 11.73
N GLU A 5 6.03 -8.21 11.99
CA GLU A 5 4.91 -7.84 12.87
C GLU A 5 5.41 -7.64 14.30
N ALA A 6 6.27 -8.54 14.79
CA ALA A 6 6.94 -8.40 16.08
C ALA A 6 7.74 -7.09 16.20
N TYR A 7 8.52 -6.71 15.18
CA TYR A 7 9.28 -5.46 15.18
C TYR A 7 8.39 -4.21 15.43
N PHE A 8 7.21 -4.14 14.82
CA PHE A 8 6.31 -3.00 15.01
C PHE A 8 5.58 -3.05 16.36
N LEU A 9 5.32 -4.25 16.86
CA LEU A 9 4.74 -4.45 18.19
C LEU A 9 5.70 -3.99 19.28
N ASP A 10 6.97 -4.41 19.23
CA ASP A 10 8.00 -4.00 20.19
C ASP A 10 8.17 -2.47 20.23
N PHE A 11 8.02 -1.80 19.08
CA PHE A 11 8.03 -0.35 19.00
C PHE A 11 6.78 0.26 19.62
N ALA A 12 5.60 -0.29 19.32
CA ALA A 12 4.34 0.18 19.88
C ALA A 12 4.30 0.07 21.40
N GLU A 13 4.80 -1.03 21.98
CA GLU A 13 4.89 -1.23 23.44
C GLU A 13 5.74 -0.16 24.13
N LYS A 14 6.88 0.19 23.54
CA LYS A 14 7.75 1.26 24.06
C LYS A 14 7.05 2.62 24.04
N VAL A 15 6.32 2.93 22.97
CA VAL A 15 5.55 4.17 22.86
C VAL A 15 4.37 4.17 23.84
N ARG A 16 3.67 3.05 23.97
CA ARG A 16 2.54 2.88 24.89
C ARG A 16 2.94 3.15 26.35
N ALA A 17 4.14 2.75 26.75
CA ALA A 17 4.68 3.04 28.08
C ALA A 17 4.89 4.54 28.36
N ALA A 18 5.03 5.36 27.31
CA ALA A 18 5.32 6.79 27.43
C ALA A 18 4.07 7.70 27.27
N VAL A 19 2.94 7.17 26.79
CA VAL A 19 1.75 7.98 26.48
C VAL A 19 0.49 7.31 27.01
N GLN A 20 -0.60 8.06 27.19
CA GLN A 20 -1.93 7.52 27.57
C GLN A 20 -3.00 7.76 26.49
N VAL A 21 -2.68 8.52 25.45
CA VAL A 21 -3.59 8.78 24.32
C VAL A 21 -3.76 7.52 23.45
N PRO A 22 -4.85 7.41 22.67
CA PRO A 22 -5.00 6.34 21.70
C PRO A 22 -3.80 6.23 20.74
N LEU A 23 -3.25 5.03 20.57
CA LEU A 23 -2.07 4.74 19.78
C LEU A 23 -2.44 3.93 18.54
N MET A 24 -2.09 4.47 17.37
CA MET A 24 -2.27 3.81 16.08
C MET A 24 -0.94 3.39 15.47
N VAL A 25 -0.84 2.13 15.03
CA VAL A 25 0.30 1.67 14.20
C VAL A 25 -0.14 1.65 12.74
N THR A 26 0.44 2.53 11.92
CA THR A 26 -0.03 2.80 10.55
C THR A 26 0.25 1.69 9.52
N GLY A 27 1.03 0.68 9.89
CA GLY A 27 1.26 -0.50 9.06
C GLY A 27 2.30 -1.44 9.66
N GLY A 28 2.49 -2.59 9.01
CA GLY A 28 3.40 -3.63 9.50
C GLY A 28 2.72 -4.98 9.68
N PHE A 29 1.41 -4.94 9.95
CA PHE A 29 0.54 -6.10 10.04
C PHE A 29 0.13 -6.65 8.68
N ARG A 30 0.07 -7.97 8.58
CA ARG A 30 -0.27 -8.72 7.37
C ARG A 30 -1.29 -9.83 7.58
N THR A 31 -1.56 -10.19 8.83
CA THR A 31 -2.49 -11.27 9.19
C THR A 31 -3.53 -10.77 10.19
N ALA A 32 -4.76 -11.27 10.09
CA ALA A 32 -5.82 -10.99 11.06
C ALA A 32 -5.39 -11.40 12.47
N ALA A 33 -4.81 -12.59 12.61
CA ALA A 33 -4.31 -13.10 13.88
C ALA A 33 -3.23 -12.19 14.52
N GLY A 34 -2.30 -11.65 13.71
CA GLY A 34 -1.29 -10.72 14.20
C GLY A 34 -1.87 -9.38 14.66
N MET A 35 -2.89 -8.88 13.95
CA MET A 35 -3.60 -7.65 14.33
C MET A 35 -4.38 -7.85 15.64
N GLU A 36 -5.16 -8.94 15.74
CA GLU A 36 -5.91 -9.27 16.95
C GLU A 36 -5.01 -9.49 18.16
N ALA A 37 -3.87 -10.18 17.98
CA ALA A 37 -2.91 -10.38 19.04
C ALA A 37 -2.38 -9.04 19.58
N ALA A 38 -2.01 -8.11 18.69
CA ALA A 38 -1.50 -6.80 19.07
C ALA A 38 -2.54 -5.90 19.74
N LEU A 39 -3.80 -5.98 19.31
CA LEU A 39 -4.91 -5.26 19.96
C LEU A 39 -5.18 -5.84 21.35
N ARG A 40 -5.19 -7.17 21.49
CA ARG A 40 -5.47 -7.85 22.76
C ARG A 40 -4.41 -7.62 23.82
N THR A 41 -3.15 -7.40 23.44
CA THR A 41 -2.08 -7.05 24.41
C THR A 41 -2.22 -5.63 24.94
N GLY A 42 -3.02 -4.77 24.31
CA GLY A 42 -3.11 -3.34 24.64
C GLY A 42 -1.88 -2.53 24.21
N ALA A 43 -1.01 -3.11 23.37
CA ALA A 43 0.17 -2.43 22.86
C ALA A 43 -0.18 -1.29 21.87
N LEU A 44 -1.34 -1.38 21.24
CA LEU A 44 -1.90 -0.37 20.34
C LEU A 44 -3.43 -0.44 20.39
N ASP A 45 -4.07 0.66 20.03
CA ASP A 45 -5.54 0.80 20.01
C ASP A 45 -6.11 0.68 18.59
N VAL A 46 -5.32 1.03 17.57
CA VAL A 46 -5.75 1.02 16.16
C VAL A 46 -4.67 0.47 15.23
N VAL A 47 -5.06 -0.44 14.33
CA VAL A 47 -4.22 -0.91 13.22
C VAL A 47 -4.53 -0.14 11.94
N GLY A 48 -3.52 0.48 11.35
CA GLY A 48 -3.59 1.12 10.05
C GLY A 48 -3.32 0.17 8.89
N LEU A 49 -4.10 0.34 7.82
CA LEU A 49 -3.97 -0.39 6.56
C LEU A 49 -3.76 0.60 5.42
N ALA A 50 -2.79 0.32 4.54
CA ALA A 50 -2.48 1.18 3.39
C ALA A 50 -2.36 0.35 2.10
N ARG A 51 -1.19 -0.27 1.86
CA ARG A 51 -0.93 -1.03 0.61
C ARG A 51 -1.91 -2.17 0.36
N LEU A 52 -2.48 -2.76 1.42
CA LEU A 52 -3.48 -3.81 1.29
C LEU A 52 -4.76 -3.28 0.64
N LEU A 53 -5.24 -2.10 1.07
CA LEU A 53 -6.44 -1.46 0.50
C LEU A 53 -6.26 -1.04 -0.96
N ALA A 54 -5.03 -0.76 -1.37
CA ALA A 54 -4.72 -0.45 -2.77
C ALA A 54 -4.83 -1.68 -3.69
N VAL A 55 -4.92 -2.90 -3.14
CA VAL A 55 -5.02 -4.14 -3.93
C VAL A 55 -6.26 -4.96 -3.59
N ASP A 56 -6.84 -4.78 -2.41
CA ASP A 56 -8.04 -5.45 -1.93
C ASP A 56 -8.84 -4.46 -1.07
N PRO A 57 -9.82 -3.75 -1.67
CA PRO A 57 -10.65 -2.77 -0.97
C PRO A 57 -11.57 -3.42 0.07
N ASP A 58 -11.89 -4.71 -0.10
CA ASP A 58 -12.76 -5.48 0.78
C ASP A 58 -11.98 -6.15 1.94
N ALA A 59 -10.65 -6.00 1.95
CA ALA A 59 -9.80 -6.54 3.01
C ALA A 59 -10.26 -6.17 4.44
N PRO A 60 -10.74 -4.95 4.76
CA PRO A 60 -11.24 -4.64 6.10
C PRO A 60 -12.41 -5.52 6.51
N ALA A 61 -13.33 -5.83 5.59
CA ALA A 61 -14.49 -6.68 5.90
C ALA A 61 -14.03 -8.11 6.25
N ALA A 62 -13.08 -8.67 5.48
CA ALA A 62 -12.49 -9.97 5.78
C ALA A 62 -11.77 -9.96 7.14
N LEU A 63 -10.94 -8.95 7.40
CA LEU A 63 -10.18 -8.82 8.64
C LEU A 63 -11.09 -8.69 9.87
N LEU A 64 -12.18 -7.91 9.77
CA LEU A 64 -13.18 -7.78 10.84
C LEU A 64 -13.95 -9.08 11.11
N GLN A 65 -14.02 -9.98 10.12
CA GLN A 65 -14.55 -11.33 10.28
C GLN A 65 -13.49 -12.33 10.80
N GLY A 66 -12.27 -11.87 11.10
CA GLY A 66 -11.17 -12.74 11.54
C GLY A 66 -10.45 -13.49 10.41
N HIS A 67 -10.69 -13.13 9.14
CA HIS A 67 -10.10 -13.78 7.97
C HIS A 67 -8.99 -12.92 7.37
N ASP A 68 -7.94 -13.56 6.87
CA ASP A 68 -6.92 -12.88 6.07
C ASP A 68 -7.50 -12.43 4.71
N SER A 69 -7.01 -11.30 4.19
CA SER A 69 -7.30 -10.86 2.83
C SER A 69 -6.84 -11.89 1.78
N HIS A 70 -7.61 -12.00 0.70
CA HIS A 70 -7.26 -12.85 -0.45
C HIS A 70 -6.01 -12.36 -1.19
N GLN A 71 -5.66 -11.08 -1.05
CA GLN A 71 -4.48 -10.49 -1.67
C GLN A 71 -3.34 -10.35 -0.65
N ARG A 72 -2.12 -10.42 -1.16
CA ARG A 72 -0.91 -10.17 -0.37
C ARG A 72 -0.09 -9.08 -1.03
N VAL A 73 0.40 -8.17 -0.21
CA VAL A 73 1.38 -7.14 -0.61
C VAL A 73 2.68 -7.84 -1.02
N ARG A 74 3.05 -7.71 -2.30
CA ARG A 74 4.26 -8.29 -2.90
C ARG A 74 5.22 -7.16 -3.31
N PRO A 75 6.54 -7.41 -3.32
CA PRO A 75 7.49 -6.50 -3.95
C PRO A 75 7.12 -6.32 -5.43
N ILE A 76 7.12 -5.08 -5.91
CA ILE A 76 6.81 -4.76 -7.31
C ILE A 76 8.13 -4.50 -8.04
N ASN A 77 8.40 -5.29 -9.07
CA ASN A 77 9.56 -5.14 -9.94
C ASN A 77 9.16 -5.09 -11.41
N THR A 78 10.01 -4.47 -12.21
CA THR A 78 9.91 -4.41 -13.67
C THR A 78 10.72 -5.50 -14.34
N GLY A 79 11.73 -6.06 -13.65
CA GLY A 79 12.74 -6.94 -14.23
C GLY A 79 13.91 -6.18 -14.86
N LEU A 80 13.81 -4.85 -14.98
CA LEU A 80 14.87 -3.98 -15.48
C LEU A 80 15.68 -3.47 -14.30
N LYS A 81 16.90 -3.99 -14.10
CA LYS A 81 17.76 -3.65 -12.95
C LYS A 81 17.95 -2.15 -12.74
N ALA A 82 18.05 -1.37 -13.83
CA ALA A 82 18.22 0.08 -13.75
C ALA A 82 17.00 0.78 -13.14
N VAL A 83 15.79 0.34 -13.50
CA VAL A 83 14.52 0.90 -13.00
C VAL A 83 14.24 0.39 -11.59
N ASP A 84 14.43 -0.91 -11.35
CA ASP A 84 14.18 -1.53 -10.05
C ASP A 84 15.09 -0.96 -8.95
N ARG A 85 16.32 -0.54 -9.30
CA ARG A 85 17.26 0.13 -8.39
C ARG A 85 16.79 1.53 -7.96
N MET A 86 15.93 2.19 -8.73
CA MET A 86 15.45 3.54 -8.40
C MET A 86 14.43 3.53 -7.25
N GLY A 87 13.89 2.37 -6.86
CA GLY A 87 12.92 2.27 -5.77
C GLY A 87 11.55 2.91 -6.04
N ILE A 88 11.32 3.45 -7.24
CA ILE A 88 10.09 4.17 -7.62
C ILE A 88 8.89 3.26 -7.88
N MET A 89 9.14 1.95 -8.03
CA MET A 89 8.14 1.03 -8.58
C MET A 89 6.96 0.77 -7.64
N GLU A 90 7.19 0.68 -6.33
CA GLU A 90 6.08 0.53 -5.39
C GLU A 90 5.17 1.77 -5.44
N VAL A 91 5.75 2.97 -5.37
CA VAL A 91 4.99 4.23 -5.39
C VAL A 91 4.16 4.35 -6.66
N LEU A 92 4.79 4.17 -7.83
CA LEU A 92 4.11 4.25 -9.12
C LEU A 92 2.96 3.24 -9.24
N TRP A 93 3.24 1.98 -8.89
CA TRP A 93 2.28 0.91 -9.05
C TRP A 93 1.08 1.09 -8.11
N TYR A 94 1.30 1.41 -6.82
CA TYR A 94 0.20 1.62 -5.87
C TYR A 94 -0.60 2.89 -6.18
N THR A 95 0.05 3.98 -6.60
CA THR A 95 -0.64 5.21 -7.03
C THR A 95 -1.58 4.92 -8.20
N ARG A 96 -1.15 4.07 -9.12
CA ARG A 96 -1.97 3.64 -10.25
C ARG A 96 -3.18 2.81 -9.82
N GLN A 97 -3.04 1.90 -8.85
CA GLN A 97 -4.20 1.15 -8.35
C GLN A 97 -5.19 2.06 -7.64
N LEU A 98 -4.71 2.96 -6.78
CA LEU A 98 -5.55 3.98 -6.13
C LEU A 98 -6.27 4.86 -7.16
N GLY A 99 -5.59 5.25 -8.24
CA GLY A 99 -6.20 6.00 -9.34
C GLY A 99 -7.27 5.23 -10.13
N ARG A 100 -7.27 3.89 -10.10
CA ARG A 100 -8.35 3.07 -10.67
C ARG A 100 -9.56 3.04 -9.73
N ILE A 101 -9.31 2.80 -8.45
CA ILE A 101 -10.32 2.82 -7.39
C ILE A 101 -11.04 4.17 -7.36
N ALA A 102 -10.28 5.28 -7.42
CA ALA A 102 -10.85 6.63 -7.45
C ALA A 102 -11.76 6.91 -8.66
N LYS A 103 -11.63 6.13 -9.75
CA LYS A 103 -12.50 6.21 -10.93
C LYS A 103 -13.67 5.22 -10.89
N GLY A 104 -13.86 4.54 -9.76
CA GLY A 104 -14.90 3.52 -9.56
C GLY A 104 -14.57 2.16 -10.18
N GLY A 105 -13.31 1.91 -10.55
CA GLY A 105 -12.88 0.61 -11.09
C GLY A 105 -12.13 -0.25 -10.07
N ASP A 106 -12.10 -1.55 -10.30
CA ASP A 106 -11.40 -2.48 -9.43
C ASP A 106 -9.86 -2.36 -9.53
N PRO A 107 -9.13 -2.61 -8.43
CA PRO A 107 -7.68 -2.76 -8.51
C PRO A 107 -7.33 -4.00 -9.34
N GLN A 108 -6.11 -4.00 -9.88
CA GLN A 108 -5.55 -5.11 -10.64
C GLN A 108 -4.30 -5.64 -9.93
N PRO A 109 -4.45 -6.49 -8.90
CA PRO A 109 -3.34 -6.99 -8.08
C PRO A 109 -2.28 -7.76 -8.86
N ARG A 110 -2.66 -8.33 -10.01
CA ARG A 110 -1.80 -9.09 -10.91
C ARG A 110 -1.18 -8.25 -12.04
N GLU A 111 -1.38 -6.93 -12.05
CA GLU A 111 -0.76 -6.05 -13.05
C GLU A 111 0.76 -6.08 -12.90
N SER A 112 1.47 -6.43 -13.97
CA SER A 112 2.94 -6.49 -13.94
C SER A 112 3.57 -5.11 -13.76
N GLY A 113 4.69 -5.04 -13.04
CA GLY A 113 5.41 -3.79 -12.81
C GLY A 113 5.87 -3.14 -14.12
N LEU A 114 6.31 -3.92 -15.10
CA LEU A 114 6.69 -3.41 -16.42
C LEU A 114 5.50 -2.79 -17.18
N SER A 115 4.32 -3.42 -17.14
CA SER A 115 3.10 -2.87 -17.75
C SER A 115 2.68 -1.57 -17.07
N ALA A 116 2.72 -1.53 -15.74
CA ALA A 116 2.45 -0.33 -14.98
C ALA A 116 3.45 0.81 -15.32
N PHE A 117 4.74 0.49 -15.44
CA PHE A 117 5.78 1.44 -15.82
C PHE A 117 5.54 2.00 -17.23
N LEU A 118 5.35 1.15 -18.24
CA LEU A 118 5.11 1.57 -19.63
C LEU A 118 3.87 2.45 -19.75
N LYS A 119 2.75 2.07 -19.12
CA LYS A 119 1.51 2.87 -19.13
C LYS A 119 1.72 4.23 -18.45
N SER A 120 2.48 4.26 -17.36
CA SER A 120 2.77 5.51 -16.64
C SER A 120 3.67 6.43 -17.47
N ALA A 121 4.69 5.88 -18.14
CA ALA A 121 5.56 6.62 -19.05
C ALA A 121 4.77 7.19 -20.24
N LEU A 122 3.84 6.42 -20.82
CA LEU A 122 2.98 6.88 -21.91
C LEU A 122 2.04 8.02 -21.47
N ILE A 123 1.42 7.92 -20.29
CA ILE A 123 0.55 8.96 -19.74
C ILE A 123 1.34 10.25 -19.46
N SER A 124 2.52 10.14 -18.85
CA SER A 124 3.39 11.30 -18.60
C SER A 124 3.89 11.93 -19.89
N GLY A 125 4.27 11.13 -20.89
CA GLY A 125 4.66 11.61 -22.21
C GLY A 125 3.51 12.34 -22.90
N TRP A 126 2.33 11.72 -22.99
CA TRP A 126 1.16 12.29 -23.64
C TRP A 126 0.62 13.54 -22.92
N GLY A 127 0.61 13.53 -21.58
CA GLY A 127 0.20 14.65 -20.76
C GLY A 127 1.08 15.89 -20.98
N THR A 128 2.40 15.70 -21.03
CA THR A 128 3.37 16.79 -21.25
C THR A 128 3.29 17.35 -22.67
N PHE A 129 3.07 16.50 -23.68
CA PHE A 129 2.85 16.95 -25.06
C PHE A 129 1.54 17.74 -25.21
N ARG A 130 0.47 17.35 -24.51
CA ARG A 130 -0.82 18.05 -24.55
C ARG A 130 -0.80 19.40 -23.85
N THR A 131 -0.14 19.53 -22.69
CA THR A 131 0.05 20.84 -22.02
C THR A 131 0.96 21.77 -22.83
N ARG A 132 2.00 21.26 -23.50
CA ARG A 132 2.81 22.07 -24.42
C ARG A 132 1.99 22.61 -25.60
N ARG A 133 1.08 21.81 -26.18
CA ARG A 133 0.20 22.28 -27.27
C ARG A 133 -0.82 23.33 -26.81
N LEU A 134 -1.31 23.26 -25.57
CA LEU A 134 -2.26 24.25 -25.03
C LEU A 134 -1.57 25.59 -24.70
N ARG A 135 -0.30 25.57 -24.28
CA ARG A 135 0.50 26.79 -24.06
C ARG A 135 0.98 27.48 -25.34
N ALA A 136 1.00 26.78 -26.47
CA ALA A 136 1.40 27.35 -27.77
C ALA A 136 0.21 27.95 -28.56
N ARG A 137 -0.99 27.98 -27.98
CA ARG A 137 -2.23 28.48 -28.59
C ARG A 137 -2.88 29.65 -27.83
N GLY A 138 -2.18 30.23 -26.86
CA GLY A 138 -2.54 31.49 -26.19
C GLY A 138 -1.40 32.48 -26.36
#